data_AF-A0A935DHT4-F1
#
_entry.id   AF-A0A935DHT4-F1
#
_cell.length_a   1.000
_cell.length_b   1.000
_cell.length_c   1.000
_cell.angle_alpha   90.00
_cell.angle_beta   90.00
_cell.angle_gamma   90.00
#
_symmetry.space_group_name_H-M   'P 1'
#
loop_
_entity.id
_entity.type
_entity.pdbx_description
1 polymer ?
#
loop_
_entity_poly.entity_id
_entity_poly.type
_entity_poly.pdbx_seq_one_letter_code
_entity_poly.pdbx_strand_id
1 'polypeptide(L)'
;MQEHARQQCQPVATDSIELRIDHRFERNYTFDAIRGFSWDELLTGSRGGVALSWSHGLPLVVSAALRWDNTKRAVGQRSLDDQPWGLANAGVPLLPVLYPSLEVRWNFTINNFVRVFGGMTPGGRVCSGGVCRDVPLFQGAIAELVLRL
;
A
#
# COMPACT_ATOMS: atom_id res chain seq x y z
N MET A 1 -57.91 -5.23 14.59
CA MET A 1 -57.11 -5.68 13.42
C MET A 1 -55.85 -4.84 13.39
N GLN A 2 -54.74 -5.39 13.89
CA GLN A 2 -53.44 -4.73 14.03
C GLN A 2 -52.46 -5.50 13.13
N GLU A 3 -52.23 -5.00 11.92
CA GLU A 3 -51.16 -5.51 11.06
C GLU A 3 -49.85 -4.83 11.48
N HIS A 4 -49.06 -5.57 12.25
CA HIS A 4 -47.66 -5.25 12.52
C HIS A 4 -46.88 -5.34 11.20
N ALA A 5 -46.63 -4.18 10.58
CA ALA A 5 -45.62 -4.04 9.55
C ALA A 5 -44.24 -4.37 10.14
N ARG A 6 -43.82 -5.62 10.01
CA ARG A 6 -42.41 -6.00 10.11
C ARG A 6 -41.70 -5.43 8.89
N GLN A 7 -41.29 -4.17 8.98
CA GLN A 7 -40.22 -3.65 8.14
C GLN A 7 -38.95 -4.43 8.50
N GLN A 8 -38.72 -5.50 7.74
CA GLN A 8 -37.41 -6.11 7.64
C GLN A 8 -36.46 -5.02 7.10
N CYS A 9 -35.63 -4.46 7.98
CA CYS A 9 -34.42 -3.75 7.58
C CYS A 9 -33.50 -4.77 6.93
N GLN A 10 -33.78 -5.14 5.68
CA GLN A 10 -32.79 -5.78 4.83
C GLN A 10 -31.66 -4.76 4.68
N PRO A 11 -30.41 -5.09 5.04
CA PRO A 11 -29.30 -4.24 4.67
C PRO A 11 -29.27 -4.21 3.15
N VAL A 12 -29.67 -3.07 2.57
CA VAL A 12 -29.38 -2.78 1.17
C VAL A 12 -27.86 -2.90 1.07
N ALA A 13 -27.38 -3.81 0.21
CA ALA A 13 -25.96 -3.92 -0.05
C ALA A 13 -25.51 -2.61 -0.72
N THR A 14 -24.98 -1.71 0.09
CA THR A 14 -24.48 -0.42 -0.39
C THR A 14 -23.10 -0.65 -0.98
N ASP A 15 -22.98 -0.40 -2.29
CA ASP A 15 -21.69 -0.33 -2.95
C ASP A 15 -21.00 0.98 -2.60
N SER A 16 -19.73 0.92 -2.23
CA SER A 16 -18.89 2.11 -2.07
C SER A 16 -17.54 1.92 -2.73
N ILE A 17 -17.05 3.01 -3.33
CA ILE A 17 -15.73 3.09 -3.95
C ILE A 17 -14.98 4.22 -3.26
N GLU A 18 -13.73 3.95 -2.88
CA GLU A 18 -12.80 4.92 -2.32
C GLU A 18 -11.52 4.91 -3.16
N LEU A 19 -11.09 6.11 -3.54
CA LEU A 19 -9.82 6.34 -4.21
C LEU A 19 -8.96 7.20 -3.32
N ARG A 20 -7.76 6.70 -3.01
CA ARG A 20 -6.76 7.41 -2.22
C ARG A 20 -5.51 7.61 -3.04
N ILE A 21 -5.05 8.85 -3.10
CA ILE A 21 -3.80 9.23 -3.75
C ILE A 21 -2.93 9.89 -2.68
N ASP A 22 -1.73 9.38 -2.50
CA ASP A 22 -0.73 9.90 -1.57
C ASP A 22 0.56 10.17 -2.34
N HIS A 23 1.09 11.38 -2.25
CA HIS A 23 2.36 11.73 -2.87
C HIS A 23 3.13 12.68 -1.99
N ARG A 24 4.43 12.42 -1.85
CA ARG A 24 5.34 13.16 -0.99
C ARG A 24 6.68 13.35 -1.68
N PHE A 25 7.23 14.54 -1.51
CA PHE A 25 8.61 14.85 -1.83
C PHE A 25 9.45 14.80 -0.54
N GLU A 26 10.50 13.99 -0.53
CA GLU A 26 11.52 13.92 0.52
C GLU A 26 12.71 14.80 0.13
N ARG A 27 13.18 15.62 1.07
CA ARG A 27 14.23 16.63 0.87
C ARG A 27 15.28 16.54 1.98
N ASN A 28 16.55 16.68 1.63
CA ASN A 28 17.65 16.80 2.59
C ASN A 28 17.96 18.28 2.86
N TYR A 29 17.30 18.84 3.88
CA TYR A 29 17.41 20.27 4.26
C TYR A 29 18.85 20.76 4.50
N THR A 30 19.75 19.89 4.94
CA THR A 30 21.16 20.23 5.19
C THR A 30 21.96 20.51 3.92
N PHE A 31 21.63 19.88 2.80
CA PHE A 31 22.32 20.09 1.52
C PHE A 31 21.81 21.33 0.77
N ASP A 32 20.51 21.59 0.87
CA ASP A 32 19.86 22.76 0.25
C ASP A 32 20.31 24.11 0.81
N ALA A 33 20.63 24.17 2.11
CA ALA A 33 21.14 25.38 2.73
C ALA A 33 22.51 25.81 2.17
N ILE A 34 23.24 24.87 1.55
CA ILE A 34 24.61 25.09 1.05
C ILE A 34 24.63 25.32 -0.47
N ARG A 35 23.74 24.67 -1.24
CA ARG A 35 23.78 24.69 -2.72
C ARG A 35 22.67 25.51 -3.39
N GLY A 36 21.69 26.00 -2.64
CA GLY A 36 20.54 26.70 -3.19
C GLY A 36 19.49 25.73 -3.75
N PHE A 37 18.25 26.20 -3.88
CA PHE A 37 17.12 25.40 -4.31
C PHE A 37 17.24 25.03 -5.80
N SER A 38 17.18 23.74 -6.12
CA SER A 38 17.09 23.23 -7.49
C SER A 38 15.77 22.48 -7.71
N TRP A 39 15.08 22.78 -8.81
CA TRP A 39 13.87 22.07 -9.23
C TRP A 39 14.11 20.59 -9.52
N ASP A 40 15.34 20.22 -9.87
CA ASP A 40 15.71 18.83 -10.17
C ASP A 40 15.71 17.94 -8.93
N GLU A 41 15.90 18.51 -7.72
CA GLU A 41 15.91 17.74 -6.48
C GLU A 41 14.51 17.23 -6.09
N LEU A 42 13.44 17.90 -6.52
CA LEU A 42 12.06 17.43 -6.35
C LEU A 42 11.82 16.09 -7.07
N LEU A 43 12.46 15.88 -8.22
CA LEU A 43 12.33 14.64 -8.99
C LEU A 43 13.17 13.50 -8.41
N THR A 44 14.24 13.81 -7.67
CA THR A 44 15.11 12.80 -7.04
C THR A 44 14.55 12.24 -5.72
N GLY A 45 13.55 12.91 -5.13
CA GLY A 45 13.03 12.63 -3.81
C GLY A 45 11.55 12.21 -3.78
N SER A 46 11.02 11.58 -4.83
CA SER A 46 9.57 11.36 -4.93
C SER A 46 9.12 9.99 -4.39
N ARG A 47 8.17 9.96 -3.47
CA ARG A 47 7.50 8.75 -3.00
C ARG A 47 6.00 8.93 -3.05
N GLY A 48 5.25 7.90 -3.38
CA GLY A 48 3.80 7.98 -3.34
C GLY A 48 3.10 6.65 -3.56
N GLY A 49 1.79 6.73 -3.70
CA GLY A 49 0.96 5.61 -4.04
C GLY A 49 -0.47 6.02 -4.40
N VAL A 50 -1.12 5.14 -5.12
CA VAL A 50 -2.56 5.17 -5.36
C VAL A 50 -3.15 3.89 -4.77
N ALA A 51 -4.28 4.01 -4.09
CA ALA A 51 -5.07 2.88 -3.63
C ALA A 51 -6.53 3.07 -4.06
N LEU A 52 -7.12 2.02 -4.61
CA LEU A 52 -8.52 1.94 -4.98
C LEU A 52 -9.15 0.82 -4.15
N SER A 53 -10.13 1.16 -3.34
CA SER A 53 -10.96 0.21 -2.59
C SER A 53 -12.38 0.23 -3.11
N TRP A 54 -12.93 -0.95 -3.32
CA TRP A 54 -14.35 -1.16 -3.58
C TRP A 54 -14.89 -2.11 -2.51
N SER A 55 -16.07 -1.81 -1.99
CA SER A 55 -16.77 -2.66 -1.04
C SER A 55 -18.22 -2.82 -1.42
N HIS A 56 -18.72 -4.04 -1.29
CA HIS A 56 -20.11 -4.41 -1.52
C HIS A 56 -20.73 -4.79 -0.17
N GLY A 57 -21.41 -3.83 0.46
CA GLY A 57 -22.00 -4.00 1.80
C GLY A 57 -20.97 -4.41 2.86
N LEU A 58 -21.38 -5.29 3.78
CA LEU A 58 -20.50 -5.93 4.76
C LEU A 58 -19.61 -7.06 4.21
N PRO A 59 -20.07 -7.95 3.30
CA PRO A 59 -19.38 -9.22 3.08
C PRO A 59 -18.11 -9.13 2.24
N LEU A 60 -17.94 -8.11 1.39
CA LEU A 60 -16.81 -8.08 0.45
C LEU A 60 -16.14 -6.71 0.37
N VAL A 61 -14.83 -6.71 0.52
CA VAL A 61 -13.96 -5.55 0.30
C VAL A 61 -12.80 -5.99 -0.57
N VAL A 62 -12.54 -5.25 -1.64
CA VAL A 62 -11.41 -5.45 -2.54
C VAL A 62 -10.63 -4.15 -2.61
N SER A 63 -9.33 -4.20 -2.39
CA SER A 63 -8.46 -3.04 -2.50
C SER A 63 -7.22 -3.34 -3.32
N ALA A 64 -6.99 -2.56 -4.37
CA ALA A 64 -5.76 -2.56 -5.14
C ALA A 64 -4.94 -1.33 -4.76
N ALA A 65 -3.63 -1.46 -4.65
CA ALA A 65 -2.74 -0.33 -4.43
C ALA A 65 -1.46 -0.45 -5.23
N LEU A 66 -0.99 0.67 -5.76
CA LEU A 66 0.28 0.80 -6.46
C LEU A 66 1.09 1.87 -5.76
N ARG A 67 2.27 1.52 -5.24
CA ARG A 67 3.21 2.49 -4.64
C ARG A 67 4.42 2.68 -5.52
N TRP A 68 5.00 3.88 -5.50
CA TRP A 68 6.26 4.18 -6.16
C TRP A 68 7.23 4.84 -5.18
N ASP A 69 8.52 4.54 -5.36
CA ASP A 69 9.59 5.07 -4.51
C ASP A 69 10.85 5.33 -5.34
N ASN A 70 11.32 6.59 -5.31
CA ASN A 70 12.55 7.07 -5.94
C ASN A 70 13.65 7.45 -4.93
N THR A 71 13.38 7.43 -3.62
CA THR A 71 14.30 8.03 -2.63
C THR A 71 15.45 7.10 -2.22
N LYS A 72 15.49 5.85 -2.74
CA LYS A 72 16.53 4.86 -2.43
C LYS A 72 17.73 4.98 -3.38
N ARG A 73 18.86 5.50 -2.90
CA ARG A 73 20.17 5.35 -3.58
C ARG A 73 20.72 3.91 -3.45
N ALA A 74 21.25 3.43 -4.60
CA ALA A 74 22.13 2.29 -4.91
C ALA A 74 21.64 0.84 -4.71
N VAL A 75 21.47 0.18 -5.86
CA VAL A 75 21.24 -1.25 -6.16
C VAL A 75 22.40 -2.18 -5.72
N GLY A 76 23.49 -1.64 -5.14
CA GLY A 76 24.71 -2.40 -4.80
C GLY A 76 24.72 -3.15 -3.45
N GLN A 77 23.62 -3.13 -2.69
CA GLN A 77 23.45 -3.92 -1.45
C GLN A 77 22.27 -4.89 -1.49
N ARG A 78 21.71 -5.14 -2.68
CA ARG A 78 20.58 -6.06 -2.85
C ARG A 78 21.10 -7.44 -3.26
N SER A 79 20.76 -8.46 -2.48
CA SER A 79 20.92 -9.86 -2.91
C SER A 79 20.14 -10.08 -4.21
N LEU A 80 20.56 -11.06 -5.00
CA LEU A 80 19.97 -11.41 -6.31
C LEU A 80 18.44 -11.64 -6.26
N ASP A 81 17.90 -11.83 -5.06
CA ASP A 81 16.49 -12.13 -4.77
C ASP A 81 15.61 -10.88 -4.50
N ASP A 82 16.21 -9.69 -4.34
CA ASP A 82 15.53 -8.42 -4.00
C ASP A 82 15.22 -7.52 -5.21
N GLN A 83 15.42 -8.03 -6.42
CA GLN A 83 15.17 -7.29 -7.66
C GLN A 83 13.74 -7.53 -8.18
N PRO A 84 12.87 -6.51 -8.15
CA PRO A 84 11.62 -6.59 -8.91
C PRO A 84 11.93 -6.77 -10.40
N TRP A 85 11.12 -7.57 -11.08
CA TRP A 85 11.30 -7.89 -12.49
C TRP A 85 11.44 -6.63 -13.36
N GLY A 86 12.56 -6.58 -14.09
CA GLY A 86 12.83 -5.60 -15.13
C GLY A 86 13.56 -4.36 -14.62
N LEU A 87 14.91 -4.40 -14.70
CA LEU A 87 15.85 -3.30 -14.95
C LEU A 87 17.13 -3.49 -14.12
N ALA A 88 17.99 -4.40 -14.59
CA ALA A 88 19.40 -4.41 -14.23
C ALA A 88 20.20 -3.72 -15.34
N ASN A 89 21.11 -2.83 -14.95
CA ASN A 89 22.24 -2.33 -15.74
C ASN A 89 21.95 -1.43 -16.95
N ALA A 90 21.87 -0.12 -16.71
CA ALA A 90 22.44 0.93 -17.57
C ALA A 90 22.31 2.25 -16.80
N GLY A 91 23.19 3.23 -17.03
CA GLY A 91 23.16 4.58 -16.42
C GLY A 91 21.94 5.43 -16.83
N VAL A 92 20.74 4.86 -16.67
CA VAL A 92 19.42 5.42 -16.94
C VAL A 92 18.98 6.13 -15.67
N PRO A 93 18.32 7.31 -15.75
CA PRO A 93 17.77 8.01 -14.59
C PRO A 93 17.00 7.04 -13.70
N LEU A 94 17.18 7.16 -12.38
CA LEU A 94 16.55 6.32 -11.35
C LEU A 94 15.04 6.22 -11.63
N LEU A 95 14.62 5.12 -12.26
CA LEU A 95 13.21 4.86 -12.51
C LEU A 95 12.56 4.48 -11.18
N PRO A 96 11.34 4.96 -10.90
CA PRO A 96 10.62 4.62 -9.67
C PRO A 96 10.38 3.13 -9.58
N VAL A 97 10.81 2.56 -8.45
CA VAL A 97 10.47 1.18 -8.12
C VAL A 97 8.99 1.14 -7.80
N LEU A 98 8.26 0.32 -8.55
CA LEU A 98 6.82 0.12 -8.38
C LEU A 98 6.54 -1.08 -7.48
N TYR A 99 5.60 -0.91 -6.55
CA TYR A 99 5.13 -1.95 -5.63
C TYR A 99 3.63 -2.12 -5.81
N PRO A 100 3.19 -2.97 -6.76
CA PRO A 100 1.78 -3.29 -6.94
C PRO A 100 1.32 -4.27 -5.85
N SER A 101 0.13 -4.07 -5.33
CA SER A 101 -0.48 -4.92 -4.31
C SER A 101 -1.99 -5.01 -4.50
N LEU A 102 -2.57 -6.14 -4.12
CA LEU A 102 -3.98 -6.43 -4.16
C LEU A 102 -4.36 -7.12 -2.85
N GLU A 103 -5.47 -6.72 -2.29
CA GLU A 103 -6.03 -7.29 -1.08
C GLU A 103 -7.52 -7.52 -1.26
N VAL A 104 -7.98 -8.70 -0.86
CA VAL A 104 -9.38 -9.10 -0.88
C VAL A 104 -9.75 -9.56 0.51
N ARG A 105 -10.83 -9.01 1.07
CA ARG A 105 -11.35 -9.38 2.37
C ARG A 105 -12.81 -9.78 2.25
N TRP A 106 -13.10 -11.00 2.69
CA TRP A 106 -14.44 -11.55 2.78
C TRP A 106 -14.86 -11.66 4.25
N ASN A 107 -15.92 -10.96 4.64
CA ASN A 107 -16.46 -11.00 6.00
C ASN A 107 -17.68 -11.92 6.05
N PHE A 108 -17.62 -12.96 6.89
CA PHE A 108 -18.77 -13.81 7.18
C PHE A 108 -19.67 -13.18 8.25
N THR A 109 -19.03 -12.55 9.25
CA THR A 109 -19.68 -11.76 10.30
C THR A 109 -18.83 -10.53 10.60
N ILE A 110 -19.27 -9.66 11.53
CA ILE A 110 -18.49 -8.47 11.95
C ILE A 110 -17.09 -8.86 12.49
N ASN A 111 -16.96 -10.06 13.07
CA ASN A 111 -15.74 -10.53 13.72
C ASN A 111 -15.03 -11.69 12.99
N ASN A 112 -15.68 -12.31 12.01
CA ASN A 112 -15.14 -13.47 11.28
C ASN A 112 -14.88 -13.10 9.83
N PHE A 113 -13.62 -13.17 9.41
CA PHE A 113 -13.22 -12.77 8.07
C PHE A 113 -12.06 -13.59 7.53
N VAL A 114 -12.02 -13.71 6.21
CA VAL A 114 -10.86 -14.14 5.44
C VAL A 114 -10.30 -12.92 4.74
N ARG A 115 -8.97 -12.77 4.78
CA ARG A 115 -8.24 -11.74 4.06
C ARG A 115 -7.14 -12.39 3.26
N VAL A 116 -7.02 -12.03 1.99
CA VAL A 116 -5.95 -12.47 1.10
C VAL A 116 -5.24 -11.23 0.60
N PHE A 117 -3.94 -11.16 0.81
CA PHE A 117 -3.05 -10.15 0.28
C PHE A 117 -2.13 -10.78 -0.75
N GLY A 118 -1.88 -10.09 -1.86
CA GLY A 118 -0.94 -10.50 -2.89
C GLY A 118 -0.22 -9.30 -3.48
N GLY A 119 1.06 -9.47 -3.76
CA GLY A 119 1.89 -8.48 -4.44
C GLY A 119 3.08 -8.04 -3.61
N MET A 120 3.44 -6.78 -3.75
CA MET A 120 4.67 -6.20 -3.25
C MET A 120 4.36 -5.06 -2.26
N THR A 121 5.08 -5.05 -1.15
CA THR A 121 5.06 -3.93 -0.21
C THR A 121 6.46 -3.37 -0.03
N PRO A 122 6.63 -2.03 -0.09
CA PRO A 122 7.93 -1.42 0.09
C PRO A 122 8.42 -1.72 1.52
N GLY A 123 9.56 -2.40 1.61
CA GLY A 123 10.29 -2.54 2.85
C GLY A 123 10.82 -1.17 3.34
N GLY A 124 10.95 -1.02 4.64
CA GLY A 124 11.39 0.23 5.27
C GLY A 124 11.40 0.16 6.78
N ARG A 125 11.95 1.22 7.39
CA ARG A 125 11.98 1.35 8.84
C ARG A 125 10.64 1.86 9.35
N VAL A 126 9.95 1.04 10.13
CA VAL A 126 8.72 1.43 10.83
C VAL A 126 9.07 1.66 12.30
N CYS A 127 8.86 2.88 12.77
CA CYS A 127 9.03 3.22 14.18
C CYS A 127 7.66 3.26 14.84
N SER A 128 7.43 2.39 15.84
CA SER A 128 6.20 2.35 16.63
C SER A 128 6.56 2.28 18.11
N GLY A 129 6.03 3.20 18.91
CA GLY A 129 6.30 3.24 20.36
C GLY A 129 7.77 3.49 20.75
N GLY A 130 8.54 4.21 19.93
CA GLY A 130 9.97 4.49 20.19
C GLY A 130 10.93 3.38 19.74
N VAL A 131 10.42 2.25 19.25
CA VAL A 131 11.22 1.18 18.65
C VAL A 131 11.09 1.21 17.14
N CYS A 132 12.22 1.33 16.45
CA CYS A 132 12.29 1.24 15.00
C CYS A 132 12.66 -0.19 14.59
N ARG A 133 11.82 -0.80 13.75
CA ARG A 133 12.11 -2.10 13.13
C ARG A 133 12.23 -1.94 11.63
N ASP A 134 13.24 -2.58 11.06
CA ASP A 134 13.45 -2.63 9.62
C ASP A 134 12.59 -3.78 9.08
N VAL A 135 11.55 -3.41 8.33
CA VAL A 135 10.65 -4.37 7.68
C VAL A 135 11.24 -4.68 6.30
N PRO A 136 11.53 -5.96 5.99
CA PRO A 136 12.07 -6.33 4.69
C PRO A 136 11.06 -6.04 3.57
N LEU A 137 11.54 -6.06 2.33
CA LEU A 137 10.64 -6.08 1.19
C LEU A 137 9.77 -7.33 1.28
N PHE A 138 8.45 -7.19 1.11
CA PHE A 138 7.59 -8.34 0.96
C PHE A 138 7.17 -8.44 -0.50
N GLN A 139 7.38 -9.61 -1.09
CA GLN A 139 6.86 -9.99 -2.40
C GLN A 139 6.29 -11.40 -2.28
N GLY A 140 4.99 -11.55 -2.52
CA GLY A 140 4.32 -12.84 -2.41
C GLY A 140 2.84 -12.70 -2.14
N ALA A 141 2.24 -13.74 -1.56
CA ALA A 141 0.85 -13.74 -1.15
C ALA A 141 0.70 -14.29 0.27
N ILE A 142 -0.24 -13.74 1.03
CA ILE A 142 -0.58 -14.15 2.40
C ILE A 142 -2.09 -14.31 2.45
N ALA A 143 -2.57 -15.35 3.12
CA ALA A 143 -3.97 -15.52 3.46
C ALA A 143 -4.12 -15.61 4.99
N GLU A 144 -5.04 -14.83 5.53
CA GLU A 144 -5.38 -14.78 6.95
C GLU A 144 -6.84 -15.19 7.12
N LEU A 145 -7.10 -16.14 8.02
CA LEU A 145 -8.43 -16.53 8.45
C LEU A 145 -8.58 -16.18 9.92
N VAL A 146 -9.55 -15.32 10.24
CA VAL A 146 -9.88 -14.94 11.61
C VAL A 146 -11.27 -15.45 11.94
N LEU A 147 -11.34 -16.33 12.93
CA LEU A 147 -12.58 -16.91 13.46
C LEU A 147 -12.61 -16.65 14.97
N ARG A 148 -13.68 -16.00 15.44
CA ARG A 148 -14.04 -15.96 16.85
C ARG A 148 -15.13 -16.99 17.10
N LEU A 149 -14.83 -17.93 17.99
CA LEU A 149 -15.71 -18.98 18.49
C LEU A 149 -16.37 -18.55 19.80
#